data_AF-A0A1Y4MPW7-F1
#
_entry.id   AF-A0A1Y4MPW7-F1
#
_cell.length_a   1.000
_cell.length_b   1.000
_cell.length_c   1.000
_cell.angle_alpha   90.00
_cell.angle_beta   90.00
_cell.angle_gamma   90.00
#
_symmetry.space_group_name_H-M   'P 1'
#
loop_
_entity.id
_entity.type
_entity.pdbx_description
1 polymer ?
#
loop_
_entity_poly.entity_id
_entity_poly.type
_entity_poly.pdbx_seq_one_letter_code
_entity_poly.pdbx_strand_id
1 'polypeptide(L)'
;MKKKRGIFAGRQQTPPAIPPTQISDAKLLADLDVEIAAAERAANPPEGSTAVINALSPGLAAMMPTATKQARKKLLTLQQVRKRLAELIEKEYQHE
;
A
#
# COMPACT_ATOMS: atom_id res chain seq x y z
N MET A 1 10.76 -37.06 57.61
CA MET A 1 10.97 -35.60 57.68
C MET A 1 12.14 -35.20 56.77
N LYS A 2 11.90 -34.44 55.69
CA LYS A 2 12.79 -33.42 55.08
C LYS A 2 12.06 -32.79 53.86
N LYS A 3 11.93 -31.46 53.91
CA LYS A 3 11.25 -30.57 52.96
C LYS A 3 12.17 -30.19 51.78
N LYS A 4 11.56 -29.55 50.75
CA LYS A 4 12.12 -28.63 49.73
C LYS A 4 12.45 -29.30 48.38
N ARG A 5 12.15 -28.72 47.21
CA ARG A 5 11.64 -27.39 46.82
C ARG A 5 11.00 -27.55 45.44
N GLY A 6 9.78 -27.05 45.24
CA GLY A 6 9.22 -26.86 43.91
C GLY A 6 10.05 -25.83 43.15
N ILE A 7 10.44 -26.16 41.93
CA ILE A 7 11.01 -25.21 40.98
C ILE A 7 9.97 -25.06 39.89
N PHE A 8 9.14 -24.03 40.05
CA PHE A 8 8.30 -23.50 38.98
C PHE A 8 9.27 -22.90 37.95
N ALA A 9 9.62 -23.69 36.93
CA ALA A 9 10.30 -23.16 35.76
C ALA A 9 9.28 -22.29 35.01
N GLY A 10 9.28 -21.00 35.32
CA GLY A 10 8.53 -20.00 34.59
C GLY A 10 8.91 -20.09 33.12
N ARG A 11 7.96 -20.49 32.27
CA ARG A 11 8.00 -20.17 30.85
C ARG A 11 8.19 -18.66 30.76
N GLN A 12 9.34 -18.22 30.28
CA GLN A 12 9.49 -16.86 29.80
C GLN A 12 8.49 -16.73 28.66
N GLN A 13 7.33 -16.12 28.93
CA GLN A 13 6.45 -15.62 27.89
C GLN A 13 7.25 -14.53 27.19
N THR A 14 7.80 -14.86 26.03
CA THR A 14 8.21 -13.84 25.07
C THR A 14 7.00 -12.92 24.89
N PRO A 15 7.15 -11.58 25.04
CA PRO A 15 6.05 -10.68 24.73
C PRO A 15 5.57 -11.01 23.31
N PRO A 16 4.25 -11.07 23.07
CA PRO A 16 3.75 -11.33 21.73
C PRO A 16 4.42 -10.32 20.80
N ALA A 17 5.10 -10.82 19.76
CA ALA A 17 5.51 -9.97 18.67
C ALA A 17 4.24 -9.21 18.26
N ILE A 18 4.24 -7.90 18.43
CA ILE A 18 3.14 -7.05 17.97
C ILE A 18 3.04 -7.37 16.48
N PRO A 19 1.96 -8.03 16.00
CA PRO A 19 1.83 -8.26 14.57
C PRO A 19 1.92 -6.89 13.91
N PRO A 20 2.65 -6.73 12.79
CA PRO A 20 2.62 -5.48 12.05
C PRO A 20 1.14 -5.12 11.91
N THR A 21 0.74 -3.95 12.41
CA THR A 21 -0.64 -3.48 12.51
C THR A 21 -1.49 -4.14 11.45
N GLN A 22 -2.33 -5.12 11.83
CA GLN A 22 -3.16 -5.86 10.89
C GLN A 22 -4.11 -4.86 10.23
N ILE A 23 -3.72 -4.34 9.08
CA ILE A 23 -4.60 -3.56 8.21
C ILE A 23 -5.62 -4.57 7.69
N SER A 24 -6.90 -4.30 7.91
CA SER A 24 -7.95 -5.14 7.34
C SER A 24 -7.90 -5.07 5.82
N ASP A 25 -8.25 -6.17 5.16
CA ASP A 25 -8.31 -6.26 3.71
C ASP A 25 -9.17 -5.17 3.07
N ALA A 26 -10.29 -4.82 3.71
CA ALA A 26 -11.15 -3.72 3.31
C ALA A 26 -10.43 -2.37 3.35
N LYS A 27 -9.62 -2.12 4.39
CA LYS A 27 -8.82 -0.90 4.50
C LYS A 27 -7.70 -0.87 3.47
N LEU A 28 -7.03 -2.01 3.23
CA LEU A 28 -5.98 -2.09 2.23
C LEU A 28 -6.50 -1.84 0.81
N LEU A 29 -7.67 -2.37 0.46
CA LEU A 29 -8.34 -2.08 -0.81
C LEU A 29 -8.71 -0.59 -0.94
N ALA A 30 -9.24 0.02 0.12
CA ALA A 30 -9.57 1.45 0.12
C ALA A 30 -8.33 2.33 -0.05
N ASP A 31 -7.23 2.00 0.63
CA ASP A 31 -5.96 2.72 0.51
C ASP A 31 -5.39 2.58 -0.92
N LEU A 32 -5.50 1.39 -1.53
CA LEU A 32 -5.14 1.18 -2.94
C LEU A 32 -6.00 2.01 -3.90
N ASP A 33 -7.29 2.18 -3.63
CA ASP A 33 -8.19 3.01 -4.45
C ASP A 33 -7.80 4.50 -4.43
N VAL A 34 -7.40 5.01 -3.25
CA VAL A 34 -6.86 6.37 -3.12
C VAL A 34 -5.58 6.53 -3.94
N GLU A 35 -4.67 5.56 -3.84
CA GLU A 35 -3.40 5.60 -4.56
C GLU A 35 -3.58 5.48 -6.09
N ILE A 36 -4.54 4.65 -6.54
CA ILE A 36 -4.95 4.57 -7.94
C ILE A 36 -5.45 5.93 -8.43
N ALA A 37 -6.36 6.57 -7.69
CA ALA A 37 -6.89 7.88 -8.07
C ALA A 37 -5.79 8.96 -8.16
N ALA A 38 -4.80 8.92 -7.26
CA ALA A 38 -3.64 9.81 -7.32
C ALA A 38 -2.78 9.53 -8.56
N ALA A 39 -2.50 8.26 -8.84
CA ALA A 39 -1.74 7.85 -10.02
C ALA A 39 -2.45 8.19 -11.33
N GLU A 40 -3.79 8.10 -11.39
CA GLU A 40 -4.60 8.51 -12.55
C GLU A 40 -4.46 9.99 -12.86
N ARG A 41 -4.54 10.85 -11.84
CA ARG A 41 -4.33 12.29 -12.01
C ARG A 41 -2.92 12.62 -12.49
N ALA A 42 -1.91 11.92 -11.97
CA ALA A 42 -0.52 12.10 -12.40
C ALA A 42 -0.26 11.57 -13.82
N ALA A 43 -0.95 10.51 -14.22
CA ALA A 43 -0.89 9.92 -15.56
C ALA A 43 -1.62 10.77 -16.62
N ASN A 44 -2.60 11.55 -16.19
CA ASN A 44 -3.48 12.39 -17.00
C ASN A 44 -3.56 13.80 -16.39
N PRO A 45 -2.48 14.59 -16.48
CA PRO A 45 -2.47 15.94 -15.92
C PRO A 45 -3.56 16.80 -16.61
N PRO A 46 -4.24 17.70 -15.87
CA PRO A 46 -5.26 18.56 -16.44
C PRO A 46 -4.74 19.39 -17.61
N GLU A 47 -5.61 19.69 -18.58
CA GLU A 47 -5.28 20.58 -19.68
C GLU A 47 -4.75 21.93 -19.16
N GLY A 48 -3.72 22.45 -19.83
CA GLY A 48 -3.04 23.69 -19.40
C GLY A 48 -2.01 23.52 -18.28
N SER A 49 -1.98 22.40 -17.55
CA SER A 49 -1.00 22.19 -16.45
C SER A 49 0.44 22.29 -16.95
N THR A 50 0.74 21.74 -18.13
CA THR A 50 2.06 21.84 -18.75
C THR A 50 2.43 23.28 -19.09
N ALA A 51 1.47 24.09 -19.53
CA ALA A 51 1.73 25.50 -19.88
C ALA A 51 2.02 26.34 -18.62
N VAL A 52 1.26 26.10 -17.55
CA VAL A 52 1.50 26.74 -16.23
C VAL A 52 2.87 26.32 -15.68
N ILE A 53 3.18 25.03 -15.71
CA ILE A 53 4.48 24.52 -15.26
C ILE A 53 5.61 25.09 -16.12
N ASN A 54 5.44 25.18 -17.43
CA ASN A 54 6.44 25.75 -18.33
C ASN A 54 6.72 27.23 -18.06
N ALA A 55 5.68 28.00 -17.71
CA ALA A 55 5.84 29.40 -17.32
C ALA A 55 6.59 29.55 -15.98
N LEU A 56 6.44 28.59 -15.05
CA LEU A 56 7.13 28.60 -13.76
C LEU A 56 8.57 28.05 -13.86
N SER A 57 8.75 26.96 -14.61
CA SER A 57 10.02 26.28 -14.80
C SER A 57 9.99 25.44 -16.09
N PRO A 58 10.68 25.89 -17.14
CA PRO A 58 10.82 25.12 -18.38
C PRO A 58 11.49 23.76 -18.16
N GLY A 59 12.45 23.68 -17.23
CA GLY A 59 13.13 22.43 -16.88
C GLY A 59 12.18 21.40 -16.29
N LEU A 60 11.26 21.82 -15.42
CA LEU A 60 10.24 20.93 -14.86
C LEU A 60 9.22 20.50 -15.93
N ALA A 61 8.81 21.41 -16.81
CA ALA A 61 7.91 21.10 -17.91
C ALA A 61 8.51 20.06 -18.87
N ALA A 62 9.81 20.15 -19.15
CA ALA A 62 10.52 19.16 -19.97
C ALA A 62 10.54 17.75 -19.34
N MET A 63 10.41 17.64 -18.02
CA MET A 63 10.37 16.35 -17.31
C MET A 63 8.96 15.74 -17.24
N MET A 64 7.90 16.53 -17.45
CA MET A 64 6.50 16.08 -17.38
C MET A 64 6.19 14.84 -18.24
N PRO A 65 6.67 14.71 -19.49
CA PRO A 65 6.43 13.51 -20.29
C PRO A 65 7.00 12.23 -19.66
N THR A 66 8.15 12.34 -18.98
CA THR A 66 8.76 11.20 -18.28
C THR A 66 8.00 10.88 -17.01
N ALA A 67 7.62 11.90 -16.23
CA ALA A 67 6.82 11.74 -15.01
C ALA A 67 5.44 11.11 -15.31
N THR A 68 4.75 11.58 -16.34
CA THR A 68 3.45 11.02 -16.79
C THR A 68 3.59 9.58 -17.26
N LYS A 69 4.64 9.24 -18.03
CA LYS A 69 4.91 7.84 -18.42
C LYS A 69 5.15 6.94 -17.20
N GLN A 70 5.89 7.41 -16.21
CA GLN A 70 6.12 6.66 -14.97
C GLN A 70 4.82 6.49 -14.17
N ALA A 71 4.01 7.54 -14.06
CA ALA A 71 2.70 7.49 -13.41
C ALA A 71 1.77 6.48 -14.09
N ARG A 72 1.74 6.44 -15.43
CA ARG A 72 0.97 5.43 -16.20
C ARG A 72 1.43 4.00 -15.90
N LYS A 73 2.73 3.76 -15.82
CA LYS A 73 3.26 2.43 -15.45
C LYS A 73 2.82 2.04 -14.04
N LYS A 74 2.96 2.96 -13.08
CA LYS A 74 2.53 2.74 -11.69
C LYS A 74 1.03 2.45 -11.61
N LEU A 75 0.22 3.22 -12.33
CA LEU A 75 -1.22 3.06 -12.39
C LEU A 75 -1.63 1.64 -12.82
N LEU A 76 -1.04 1.13 -13.92
CA LEU A 76 -1.32 -0.21 -14.40
C LEU A 76 -1.00 -1.29 -13.34
N THR A 77 0.16 -1.16 -12.69
CA THR A 77 0.55 -2.08 -11.62
C THR A 77 -0.42 -2.00 -10.43
N LEU A 78 -0.81 -0.81 -9.99
CA LEU A 78 -1.75 -0.65 -8.88
C LEU A 78 -3.13 -1.24 -9.18
N GLN A 79 -3.64 -1.02 -10.39
CA GLN A 79 -4.91 -1.62 -10.83
C GLN A 79 -4.86 -3.15 -10.84
N GLN A 80 -3.74 -3.73 -11.30
CA GLN A 80 -3.53 -5.19 -11.25
C GLN A 80 -3.45 -5.72 -9.82
N VAL A 81 -2.72 -5.03 -8.93
CA VAL A 81 -2.58 -5.41 -7.52
C VAL A 81 -3.94 -5.34 -6.82
N ARG A 82 -4.70 -4.25 -6.99
CA ARG A 82 -6.04 -4.13 -6.41
C ARG A 82 -6.95 -5.27 -6.85
N LYS A 83 -7.00 -5.57 -8.15
CA LYS A 83 -7.80 -6.67 -8.68
C LYS A 83 -7.38 -8.00 -8.06
N ARG A 84 -6.07 -8.28 -8.03
CA ARG A 84 -5.57 -9.54 -7.48
C ARG A 84 -5.85 -9.67 -5.98
N LEU A 85 -5.74 -8.58 -5.22
CA LEU A 85 -6.05 -8.56 -3.81
C LEU A 85 -7.54 -8.86 -3.57
N ALA A 86 -8.44 -8.21 -4.31
CA ALA A 86 -9.87 -8.48 -4.22
C ALA A 86 -10.21 -9.96 -4.51
N GLU A 87 -9.60 -10.55 -5.54
CA GLU A 87 -9.76 -11.99 -5.86
C GLU A 87 -9.26 -12.92 -4.74
N LEU A 88 -8.16 -12.55 -4.05
CA LEU A 88 -7.61 -13.36 -2.97
C LEU A 88 -8.50 -13.30 -1.73
N ILE A 89 -8.97 -12.11 -1.39
CA ILE A 89 -9.89 -11.87 -0.28
C ILE A 89 -11.18 -12.67 -0.51
N GLU A 90 -11.79 -12.53 -1.69
CA GLU A 90 -13.03 -13.26 -2.02
C GLU A 90 -12.84 -14.78 -1.91
N LYS A 91 -11.71 -15.32 -2.35
CA LYS A 91 -11.41 -16.76 -2.21
C LYS A 91 -11.26 -17.17 -0.75
N GLU A 92 -10.61 -16.37 0.07
CA GLU A 92 -10.46 -16.67 1.50
C GLU A 92 -11.82 -16.76 2.19
N TYR A 93 -12.74 -15.82 1.91
CA TYR A 93 -14.12 -15.86 2.43
C TYR A 93 -14.96 -17.04 1.94
N GLN A 94 -14.68 -17.61 0.76
CA GLN A 94 -15.42 -18.79 0.24
C GLN A 94 -14.92 -20.12 0.81
N HIS A 95 -13.77 -20.10 1.51
CA HIS A 95 -13.17 -21.29 2.12
C HIS A 95 -13.42 -21.40 3.64
N GLU A 96 -14.16 -20.46 4.22
CA GLU A 96 -14.71 -20.48 5.58
C GLU A 96 -16.17 -20.94 5.61
#